data_AF-A0A196SCY7-F1
#
_entry.id   AF-A0A196SCY7-F1
#
_cell.length_a   1.000
_cell.length_b   1.000
_cell.length_c   1.000
_cell.angle_alpha   90.00
_cell.angle_beta   90.00
_cell.angle_gamma   90.00
#
_symmetry.space_group_name_H-M   'P 1'
#
loop_
_entity.id
_entity.type
_entity.pdbx_description
1 polymer ?
#
loop_
_entity_poly.entity_id
_entity_poly.type
_entity_poly.pdbx_seq_one_letter_code
_entity_poly.pdbx_strand_id
1 'polypeptide(L)'
;LVEKKQAKLVLIADDVDPLELVMWLPALCHKMEVPYAIVSGKARLGALVHQKTATCVCLTGVNPEDEAALASLKDSFTVKYAENKKWGGHIMGLKTQRKMEIRAAAIAAEKAKKAAL
;
A
#
# COMPACT_ATOMS: atom_id res chain seq x y z
N LEU A 1 18.88 -8.10 -7.88
CA LEU A 1 18.07 -7.84 -9.10
C LEU A 1 17.61 -6.38 -9.16
N VAL A 2 17.00 -5.85 -8.09
CA VAL A 2 16.53 -4.45 -8.04
C VAL A 2 17.70 -3.45 -8.15
N GLU A 3 18.78 -3.65 -7.39
CA GLU A 3 19.97 -2.77 -7.47
C GLU A 3 20.65 -2.79 -8.86
N LYS A 4 20.53 -3.91 -9.58
CA LYS A 4 21.08 -4.05 -10.93
C LYS A 4 20.12 -3.52 -12.01
N LYS A 5 18.96 -2.95 -11.62
CA LYS A 5 17.87 -2.54 -12.51
C LYS A 5 17.40 -3.64 -13.49
N GLN A 6 17.54 -4.92 -13.09
CA GLN A 6 17.11 -6.06 -13.90
C GLN A 6 15.65 -6.46 -13.64
N ALA A 7 15.05 -5.97 -12.55
CA ALA A 7 13.65 -6.21 -12.23
C ALA A 7 12.77 -5.18 -12.95
N LYS A 8 11.78 -5.65 -13.71
CA LYS A 8 10.76 -4.81 -14.35
C LYS A 8 9.63 -4.42 -13.38
N LEU A 9 9.24 -5.30 -12.47
CA LEU A 9 8.19 -5.08 -11.47
C LEU A 9 8.47 -5.91 -10.22
N VAL A 10 8.25 -5.35 -9.03
CA VAL A 10 8.41 -6.03 -7.74
C VAL A 10 7.08 -6.10 -6.99
N LEU A 11 6.70 -7.29 -6.53
CA LEU A 11 5.54 -7.55 -5.69
C LEU A 11 6.00 -7.84 -4.26
N ILE A 12 5.41 -7.17 -3.29
CA ILE A 12 5.77 -7.22 -1.87
C ILE A 12 4.54 -7.66 -1.07
N ALA A 13 4.68 -8.65 -0.20
CA ALA A 13 3.60 -9.05 0.70
C ALA A 13 3.43 -8.08 1.88
N ASP A 14 2.20 -7.90 2.34
CA ASP A 14 1.84 -7.04 3.49
C ASP A 14 1.86 -7.75 4.86
N ASP A 15 1.70 -9.08 4.89
CA ASP A 15 1.57 -9.92 6.07
C ASP A 15 2.90 -10.61 6.46
N VAL A 16 4.02 -10.00 6.09
CA VAL A 16 5.34 -10.53 6.43
C VAL A 16 5.62 -10.27 7.91
N ASP A 17 5.99 -11.34 8.59
CA ASP A 17 6.37 -11.36 9.99
C ASP A 17 7.67 -12.18 10.06
N PRO A 18 8.81 -11.57 10.47
CA PRO A 18 8.99 -10.21 11.00
C PRO A 18 9.05 -9.11 9.91
N LEU A 19 8.61 -7.87 10.23
CA LEU A 19 8.43 -6.77 9.27
C LEU A 19 9.77 -6.19 8.74
N GLU A 20 10.84 -6.33 9.51
CA GLU A 20 12.17 -5.82 9.25
C GLU A 20 12.74 -6.36 7.93
N LEU A 21 12.29 -7.55 7.53
CA LEU A 21 12.66 -8.18 6.27
C LEU A 21 12.23 -7.37 5.05
N VAL A 22 11.12 -6.63 5.14
CA VAL A 22 10.47 -5.97 4.00
C VAL A 22 10.48 -4.45 4.10
N MET A 23 10.68 -3.89 5.29
CA MET A 23 10.62 -2.45 5.52
C MET A 23 11.51 -1.60 4.60
N TRP A 24 12.69 -2.12 4.21
CA TRP A 24 13.64 -1.41 3.35
C TRP A 24 13.33 -1.52 1.85
N LEU A 25 12.53 -2.51 1.43
CA LEU A 25 12.29 -2.84 0.01
C LEU A 25 11.58 -1.70 -0.75
N PRO A 26 10.49 -1.10 -0.24
CA PRO A 26 9.84 0.02 -0.92
C PRO A 26 10.78 1.21 -1.13
N ALA A 27 11.59 1.55 -0.12
CA ALA A 27 12.56 2.63 -0.20
C ALA A 27 13.65 2.34 -1.25
N LEU A 28 14.13 1.08 -1.33
CA LEU A 28 15.09 0.67 -2.33
C LEU A 28 14.49 0.73 -3.75
N CYS A 29 13.28 0.22 -3.95
CA CYS A 29 12.61 0.24 -5.25
C CYS A 29 12.38 1.67 -5.75
N HIS A 30 12.00 2.59 -4.86
CA HIS A 30 11.86 4.01 -5.19
C HIS A 30 13.20 4.65 -5.59
N LYS A 31 14.28 4.39 -4.84
CA LYS A 31 15.62 4.92 -5.16
C LYS A 31 16.15 4.42 -6.50
N MET A 32 15.84 3.18 -6.86
CA MET A 32 16.29 2.55 -8.10
C MET A 32 15.32 2.74 -9.28
N GLU A 33 14.23 3.49 -9.09
CA GLU A 33 13.18 3.74 -10.09
C GLU A 33 12.53 2.45 -10.63
N VAL A 34 12.39 1.44 -9.77
CA VAL A 34 11.73 0.18 -10.10
C VAL A 34 10.30 0.21 -9.56
N PRO A 35 9.27 0.03 -10.39
CA PRO A 35 7.88 -0.04 -9.93
C PRO A 35 7.68 -1.20 -8.96
N TYR A 36 6.98 -0.94 -7.86
CA TYR A 36 6.62 -1.95 -6.87
C TYR A 36 5.13 -1.90 -6.53
N ALA A 37 4.60 -3.03 -6.05
CA ALA A 37 3.25 -3.12 -5.54
C ALA A 37 3.21 -3.93 -4.24
N ILE A 38 2.45 -3.44 -3.27
CA ILE A 38 2.10 -4.17 -2.06
C ILE A 38 0.85 -5.00 -2.34
N VAL A 39 0.93 -6.30 -2.09
CA VAL A 39 -0.11 -7.29 -2.35
C VAL A 39 -0.50 -7.96 -1.03
N SER A 40 -1.79 -8.23 -0.86
CA SER A 40 -2.32 -8.94 0.31
C SER A 40 -1.87 -10.40 0.32
N GLY A 41 -1.11 -10.82 1.33
CA GLY A 41 -0.83 -12.22 1.64
C GLY A 41 0.37 -12.86 0.94
N LYS A 42 1.39 -13.21 1.72
CA LYS A 42 2.61 -13.95 1.33
C LYS A 42 2.33 -15.38 0.87
N ALA A 43 1.22 -15.97 1.31
CA ALA A 43 0.77 -17.28 0.85
C ALA A 43 0.35 -17.25 -0.63
N ARG A 44 -0.30 -16.16 -1.08
CA ARG A 44 -0.70 -15.99 -2.48
C ARG A 44 0.51 -15.86 -3.39
N LEU A 45 1.53 -15.10 -2.95
CA LEU A 45 2.81 -15.01 -3.67
C LEU A 45 3.54 -16.36 -3.64
N GLY A 46 3.50 -17.08 -2.53
CA GLY A 46 4.08 -18.43 -2.41
C GLY A 46 3.49 -19.41 -3.42
N ALA A 47 2.16 -19.40 -3.61
CA ALA A 47 1.47 -20.27 -4.55
C ALA A 47 1.94 -20.09 -6.00
N LEU A 48 2.33 -18.87 -6.40
CA LEU A 48 2.88 -18.59 -7.75
C LEU A 48 4.25 -19.22 -7.98
N VAL A 49 5.04 -19.42 -6.91
CA VAL A 49 6.42 -19.94 -6.98
C VAL A 49 6.49 -21.39 -6.45
N HIS A 50 5.33 -22.03 -6.24
CA HIS A 50 5.22 -23.37 -5.65
C HIS A 50 5.90 -23.50 -4.28
N GLN A 51 5.82 -22.46 -3.47
CA GLN A 51 6.31 -22.42 -2.09
C GLN A 51 5.15 -22.16 -1.12
N LYS A 52 5.35 -22.50 0.16
CA LYS A 52 4.33 -22.20 1.20
C LYS A 52 4.13 -20.70 1.37
N THR A 53 5.22 -19.93 1.30
CA THR A 53 5.21 -18.47 1.46
C THR A 53 6.29 -17.83 0.59
N ALA A 54 6.03 -16.64 0.09
CA ALA A 54 7.03 -15.77 -0.54
C ALA A 54 6.84 -14.34 -0.05
N THR A 55 7.91 -13.72 0.46
CA THR A 55 7.88 -12.34 0.98
C THR A 55 7.85 -11.30 -0.15
N CYS A 56 8.63 -11.55 -1.19
CA CYS A 56 8.67 -10.73 -2.40
C CYS A 56 8.88 -11.59 -3.65
N VAL A 57 8.27 -11.19 -4.75
CA VAL A 57 8.41 -11.81 -6.07
C VAL A 57 8.70 -10.71 -7.08
N CYS A 58 9.50 -10.97 -8.10
CA CYS A 58 9.79 -9.99 -9.14
C CYS A 58 9.72 -10.60 -10.53
N LEU A 59 9.36 -9.77 -11.50
CA LEU A 59 9.41 -10.10 -12.92
C LEU A 59 10.67 -9.47 -13.53
N THR A 60 11.53 -10.29 -14.14
CA THR A 60 12.74 -9.83 -14.84
C THR A 60 12.49 -9.67 -16.34
N GLY A 61 11.82 -10.65 -16.94
CA GLY A 61 11.38 -10.66 -18.32
C GLY A 61 9.94 -11.14 -18.44
N VAL A 62 9.31 -10.80 -19.55
CA VAL A 62 7.99 -11.29 -19.95
C VAL A 62 8.05 -11.63 -21.43
N ASN A 63 7.16 -12.50 -21.87
CA ASN A 63 6.97 -12.76 -23.30
C ASN A 63 6.48 -11.48 -24.00
N PRO A 64 6.74 -11.32 -25.30
CA PRO A 64 6.35 -10.12 -26.05
C PRO A 64 4.83 -9.89 -26.04
N GLU A 65 4.03 -10.96 -25.94
CA GLU A 65 2.57 -10.89 -25.88
C GLU A 65 2.05 -10.21 -24.60
N ASP A 66 2.76 -10.35 -23.49
CA ASP A 66 2.36 -9.84 -22.17
C ASP A 66 2.94 -8.46 -21.85
N GLU A 67 3.81 -7.93 -22.73
CA GLU A 67 4.55 -6.69 -22.46
C GLU A 67 3.62 -5.47 -22.35
N ALA A 68 2.53 -5.44 -23.12
CA ALA A 68 1.51 -4.39 -23.03
C ALA A 68 0.78 -4.42 -21.69
N ALA A 69 0.41 -5.60 -21.19
CA ALA A 69 -0.25 -5.75 -19.89
C ALA A 69 0.69 -5.34 -18.75
N LEU A 70 1.97 -5.70 -18.85
CA LEU A 70 2.99 -5.29 -17.87
C LEU A 70 3.19 -3.77 -17.85
N ALA A 71 3.18 -3.11 -19.00
CA ALA A 71 3.29 -1.65 -19.08
C ALA A 71 2.13 -0.95 -18.34
N SER A 72 0.89 -1.37 -18.60
CA SER A 72 -0.30 -0.83 -17.91
C SER A 72 -0.22 -1.01 -16.39
N LEU A 73 0.30 -2.13 -15.91
CA LEU A 73 0.49 -2.39 -14.48
C LEU A 73 1.54 -1.46 -13.86
N LYS A 74 2.68 -1.27 -14.53
CA LYS A 74 3.75 -0.38 -14.07
C LYS A 74 3.26 1.06 -13.88
N ASP A 75 2.51 1.58 -14.85
CA ASP A 75 1.99 2.95 -14.80
C ASP A 75 1.02 3.11 -13.64
N SER A 76 0.10 2.15 -13.49
CA SER A 76 -0.88 2.14 -12.39
C SER A 76 -0.23 2.14 -11.00
N PHE A 77 0.84 1.36 -10.82
CA PHE A 77 1.53 1.27 -9.53
C PHE A 77 2.43 2.47 -9.24
N THR A 78 3.08 3.02 -10.26
CA THR A 78 3.91 4.23 -10.12
C THR A 78 3.07 5.40 -9.58
N VAL A 79 1.87 5.60 -10.12
CA VAL A 79 0.96 6.66 -9.66
C VAL A 79 0.50 6.40 -8.22
N LYS A 80 0.12 5.15 -7.90
CA LYS A 80 -0.43 4.79 -6.59
C LYS A 80 0.57 4.96 -5.44
N TYR A 81 1.85 4.68 -5.68
CA TYR A 81 2.89 4.69 -4.63
C TYR A 81 3.80 5.92 -4.67
N ALA A 82 3.47 6.95 -5.44
CA ALA A 82 4.19 8.22 -5.46
C ALA A 82 4.01 9.05 -4.15
N GLU A 83 2.87 8.91 -3.47
CA GLU A 83 2.55 9.68 -2.26
C GLU A 83 3.01 8.97 -0.97
N ASN A 84 4.21 9.31 -0.50
CA ASN A 84 4.88 8.61 0.61
C ASN A 84 4.69 9.22 2.02
N LYS A 85 3.80 10.20 2.20
CA LYS A 85 3.74 11.02 3.45
C LYS A 85 2.36 11.10 4.09
N LYS A 86 1.67 9.96 4.21
CA LYS A 86 0.42 9.87 4.97
C LYS A 86 0.67 9.09 6.26
N TRP A 87 0.46 9.72 7.41
CA TRP A 87 0.54 9.04 8.69
C TRP A 87 -0.79 8.31 8.91
N GLY A 88 -0.74 6.98 8.90
CA GLY A 88 -1.89 6.14 9.25
C GLY A 88 -2.12 6.10 10.76
N GLY A 89 -3.29 5.58 11.16
CA GLY A 89 -3.66 5.42 12.57
C GLY A 89 -4.75 6.39 13.02
N HIS A 90 -4.88 6.61 14.32
CA HIS A 90 -5.91 7.47 14.94
C HIS A 90 -7.36 7.04 14.72
N ILE A 91 -7.61 5.78 14.33
CA ILE A 91 -8.96 5.24 14.25
C ILE A 91 -9.46 4.97 15.68
N MET A 92 -10.34 5.85 16.17
CA MET A 92 -10.98 5.68 17.48
C MET A 92 -11.95 4.50 17.47
N GLY A 93 -12.16 3.84 18.61
CA GLY A 93 -13.19 2.82 18.74
C GLY A 93 -14.61 3.38 18.64
N LEU A 94 -15.58 2.53 18.27
CA LEU A 94 -16.99 2.89 18.06
C LEU A 94 -17.63 3.67 19.22
N LYS A 95 -17.32 3.29 20.47
CA LYS A 95 -17.84 3.98 21.67
C LYS A 95 -17.38 5.44 21.75
N THR A 96 -16.11 5.68 21.41
CA THR A 96 -15.52 7.01 21.44
C THR A 96 -16.03 7.86 20.27
N GLN A 97 -16.15 7.26 19.07
CA GLN A 97 -16.74 7.93 17.89
C GLN A 97 -18.17 8.40 18.19
N ARG A 98 -19.04 7.52 18.72
CA ARG A 98 -20.43 7.88 19.07
C ARG A 98 -20.51 9.00 20.10
N LYS A 99 -19.63 8.99 21.11
CA LYS A 99 -19.57 10.07 22.11
C LYS A 99 -19.14 11.41 21.49
N MET A 100 -18.20 11.38 20.55
CA MET A 100 -17.74 12.55 19.81
C MET A 100 -18.84 13.10 18.89
N GLU A 101 -19.57 12.23 18.19
CA GLU A 101 -20.69 12.60 17.31
C GLU A 101 -21.82 13.28 18.09
N ILE A 102 -22.24 12.71 19.22
CA ILE A 102 -23.27 13.32 20.09
C ILE A 102 -22.83 14.70 20.57
N ARG A 103 -21.57 14.83 21.00
CA ARG A 103 -21.00 16.11 21.43
C ARG A 103 -20.92 17.12 20.28
N ALA A 104 -20.48 16.69 19.10
CA ALA A 104 -20.38 17.54 17.92
C ALA A 104 -21.77 18.05 17.48
N ALA A 105 -22.79 17.19 17.49
CA ALA A 105 -24.17 17.57 17.19
C ALA A 105 -24.73 18.59 18.19
N ALA A 106 -24.48 18.39 19.49
CA ALA A 106 -24.88 19.36 20.52
C ALA A 106 -24.20 20.72 20.34
N ILE A 107 -22.90 20.73 20.07
CA ILE A 107 -22.13 21.97 19.82
C ILE A 107 -22.61 22.66 18.53
N ALA A 108 -22.90 21.91 17.47
CA ALA A 108 -23.41 22.45 16.22
C ALA A 108 -24.79 23.08 16.39
N ALA A 109 -25.70 22.43 17.14
CA ALA A 109 -27.00 22.98 17.47
C ALA A 109 -26.90 24.29 18.27
N GLU A 110 -26.01 24.35 19.26
CA GLU A 110 -25.75 25.57 20.03
C GLU A 110 -25.14 26.69 19.18
N LYS A 111 -24.19 26.36 18.29
CA LYS A 111 -23.58 27.32 17.37
C LYS A 111 -24.59 27.88 16.36
N ALA A 112 -25.51 27.04 15.87
CA ALA A 112 -26.59 27.46 14.96
C ALA A 112 -27.58 28.40 15.65
N LYS A 113 -27.99 28.10 16.89
CA LYS A 113 -28.82 29.02 17.69
C LYS A 113 -28.14 30.36 17.92
N LYS A 114 -26.83 30.35 18.23
CA LYS A 114 -26.05 31.57 18.47
C LYS A 114 -25.80 32.40 17.20
N ALA A 115 -25.81 31.78 16.02
CA ALA A 115 -25.66 32.48 14.74
C ALA A 115 -26.98 33.05 14.20
N ALA A 116 -28.12 32.58 14.71
CA ALA A 116 -29.45 33.05 14.34
C ALA A 116 -29.94 34.23 15.21
N LEU A 117 -29.12 34.68 16.16
CA LEU A 117 -29.37 35.79 17.09
C LEU A 117 -28.39 36.92 16.77
#